data_AF-A0AAV0WQK9-F1
#
_entry.id   AF-A0AAV0WQK9-F1
#
_cell.length_a   1.000
_cell.length_b   1.000
_cell.length_c   1.000
_cell.angle_alpha   90.00
_cell.angle_beta   90.00
_cell.angle_gamma   90.00
#
_symmetry.space_group_name_H-M   'P 1'
#
loop_
_entity.id
_entity.type
_entity.pdbx_description
1 polymer ?
#
loop_
_entity_poly.entity_id
_entity_poly.type
_entity_poly.pdbx_seq_one_letter_code
_entity_poly.pdbx_strand_id
1 'polypeptide(L)'
;MKHGEFYYKANGSQNGVHYYICSSPNVSCKATLKRKIDGTFVLGRNTHTHDPNPNNKSEISNIRKKLIERAVNETTLLRIIYDQEAISDPNGATMYPWPTAEVSMRLARRIDNIRMDRT
;
A
#
# COMPACT_ATOMS: atom_id res chain seq x y z
N MET A 1 -10.93 10.27 -3.91
CA MET A 1 -11.23 10.62 -5.31
C MET A 1 -9.93 10.60 -6.10
N LYS A 2 -9.93 9.96 -7.28
CA LYS A 2 -8.78 9.94 -8.19
C LYS A 2 -8.87 11.13 -9.15
N HIS A 3 -7.78 11.84 -9.35
CA HIS A 3 -7.66 12.90 -10.35
C HIS A 3 -6.26 12.85 -10.96
N GLY A 4 -6.18 12.62 -12.28
CA GLY A 4 -4.94 12.20 -12.93
C GLY A 4 -4.46 10.87 -12.33
N GLU A 5 -3.18 10.80 -11.98
CA GLU A 5 -2.59 9.61 -11.39
C GLU A 5 -2.63 9.61 -9.84
N PHE A 6 -3.06 10.71 -9.23
CA PHE A 6 -3.03 10.88 -7.77
C PHE A 6 -4.40 10.70 -7.12
N TYR A 7 -4.38 10.33 -5.84
CA TYR A 7 -5.56 10.21 -5.00
C TYR A 7 -5.63 11.35 -3.99
N TYR A 8 -6.86 11.84 -3.79
CA TYR A 8 -7.19 12.91 -2.87
C TYR A 8 -8.32 12.50 -1.91
N LYS A 9 -8.29 13.05 -0.69
CA LYS A 9 -9.36 12.97 0.31
C LYS A 9 -10.04 14.32 0.47
N ALA A 10 -11.33 14.32 0.83
CA ALA A 10 -12.09 15.54 1.04
C ALA A 10 -11.53 16.35 2.23
N ASN A 11 -11.49 17.67 2.07
CA ASN A 11 -10.97 18.64 3.04
C ASN A 11 -11.96 19.80 3.26
N GLY A 12 -13.25 19.49 3.24
CA GLY A 12 -14.33 20.45 3.43
C GLY A 12 -14.81 21.13 2.14
N SER A 13 -15.76 22.04 2.31
CA SER A 13 -16.39 22.80 1.24
C SER A 13 -16.81 24.18 1.71
N GLN A 14 -16.77 25.17 0.83
CA GLN A 14 -17.20 26.56 1.10
C GLN A 14 -17.81 27.16 -0.15
N ASN A 15 -18.97 27.82 -0.03
CA ASN A 15 -19.67 28.48 -1.15
C ASN A 15 -19.82 27.58 -2.38
N GLY A 16 -20.16 26.31 -2.19
CA GLY A 16 -20.30 25.32 -3.27
C GLY A 16 -18.99 24.85 -3.91
N VAL A 17 -17.83 25.34 -3.45
CA VAL A 17 -16.51 24.84 -3.84
C VAL A 17 -16.11 23.71 -2.89
N HIS A 18 -15.72 22.56 -3.42
CA HIS A 18 -15.20 21.45 -2.62
C HIS A 18 -13.69 21.42 -2.65
N TYR A 19 -13.06 21.25 -1.50
CA TYR A 19 -11.61 21.19 -1.36
C TYR A 19 -11.16 19.77 -1.07
N TYR A 20 -10.00 19.42 -1.61
CA TYR A 20 -9.39 18.11 -1.45
C TYR A 20 -7.89 18.28 -1.21
N ILE A 21 -7.33 17.36 -0.43
CA ILE A 21 -5.89 17.26 -0.16
C ILE A 21 -5.39 15.88 -0.55
N CYS A 22 -4.11 15.77 -0.88
CA CYS A 22 -3.51 14.48 -1.22
C CYS A 22 -3.79 13.44 -0.13
N SER A 23 -4.12 12.21 -0.54
CA SER A 23 -4.40 11.10 0.37
C SER A 23 -3.17 10.22 0.65
N SER A 24 -1.99 10.61 0.16
CA SER A 24 -0.74 9.91 0.44
C SER A 24 -0.44 9.91 1.95
N PRO A 25 0.13 8.83 2.50
CA PRO A 25 0.65 8.84 3.87
C PRO A 25 1.90 9.72 4.01
N ASN A 26 2.51 10.15 2.90
CA ASN A 26 3.63 11.08 2.92
C ASN A 26 3.18 12.46 3.47
N VAL A 27 3.47 12.70 4.75
CA VAL A 27 3.12 13.94 5.48
C VAL A 27 3.74 15.21 4.90
N SER A 28 4.81 15.08 4.10
CA SER A 28 5.43 16.21 3.40
C SER A 28 4.61 16.67 2.18
N CYS A 29 3.72 15.81 1.67
CA CYS A 29 2.91 16.13 0.51
C CYS A 29 1.73 17.03 0.89
N LYS A 30 1.77 18.26 0.38
CA LYS A 30 0.73 19.28 0.60
C LYS A 30 -0.03 19.64 -0.68
N ALA A 31 -0.04 18.73 -1.67
CA ALA A 31 -0.78 18.94 -2.91
C ALA A 31 -2.29 19.03 -2.64
N THR A 32 -2.93 20.01 -3.26
CA THR A 32 -4.35 20.30 -3.07
C THR A 32 -5.08 20.36 -4.41
N LEU A 33 -6.38 20.11 -4.37
CA LEU A 33 -7.27 20.15 -5.52
C LEU A 33 -8.58 20.79 -5.07
N LYS A 34 -9.17 21.67 -5.89
CA LYS A 34 -10.52 22.20 -5.65
C LYS A 34 -11.43 21.90 -6.82
N ARG A 35 -12.69 21.58 -6.52
CA ARG A 35 -13.78 21.46 -7.49
C ARG A 35 -14.68 22.67 -7.36
N LYS A 36 -14.78 23.46 -8.42
CA LYS A 36 -15.68 24.63 -8.49
C LYS A 36 -17.14 24.18 -8.61
N ILE A 37 -18.05 25.15 -8.46
CA ILE A 37 -19.50 24.96 -8.56
C ILE A 37 -19.89 24.41 -9.95
N ASP A 38 -19.21 24.86 -11.00
CA ASP A 38 -19.37 24.39 -12.39
C ASP A 38 -18.81 22.97 -12.63
N GLY A 39 -18.29 22.30 -11.60
CA GLY A 39 -17.71 20.97 -11.67
C GLY A 39 -16.24 20.94 -12.13
N THR A 40 -15.66 22.07 -12.53
CA THR A 40 -14.26 22.12 -12.99
C THR A 40 -13.27 21.91 -11.84
N PHE A 41 -12.17 21.24 -12.16
CA PHE A 41 -11.10 20.95 -11.23
C PHE A 41 -9.92 21.92 -11.42
N VAL A 42 -9.41 22.44 -10.31
CA VAL A 42 -8.23 23.33 -10.30
C VAL A 42 -7.22 22.79 -9.31
N LEU A 43 -6.02 22.51 -9.80
CA LEU A 43 -4.88 22.13 -8.96
C LEU A 43 -4.41 23.33 -8.12
N GLY A 44 -4.05 23.06 -6.87
CA GLY A 44 -3.40 24.04 -6.01
C GLY A 44 -1.97 24.33 -6.44
N ARG A 45 -1.35 25.31 -5.77
CA ARG A 45 0.04 25.73 -6.05
C ARG A 45 1.07 24.66 -5.70
N ASN A 46 0.79 23.83 -4.69
CA ASN A 46 1.71 22.80 -4.23
C ASN A 46 1.64 21.58 -5.15
N THR A 47 2.80 21.12 -5.60
CA THR A 47 2.95 19.89 -6.38
C THR A 47 3.07 18.66 -5.47
N HIS A 48 2.89 17.47 -6.05
CA HIS A 48 3.13 16.23 -5.33
C HIS A 48 4.63 16.04 -5.08
N THR A 49 4.97 15.55 -3.89
CA THR A 49 6.34 15.24 -3.43
C THR A 49 6.58 13.74 -3.32
N HIS A 50 5.76 12.97 -4.02
CA HIS A 50 5.82 11.52 -4.07
C HIS A 50 5.33 11.07 -5.45
N ASP A 51 5.72 9.86 -5.83
CA ASP A 51 5.24 9.26 -7.06
C ASP A 51 3.72 9.01 -6.98
N PRO A 52 3.01 8.96 -8.12
CA PRO A 52 1.55 8.83 -8.16
C PRO A 52 0.99 7.62 -7.41
N ASN A 53 1.85 6.64 -7.14
CA ASN A 53 1.47 5.40 -6.49
C ASN A 53 2.15 5.19 -5.12
N PRO A 54 1.84 6.01 -4.09
CA PRO A 54 2.40 5.80 -2.76
C PRO A 54 1.69 4.66 -2.00
N ASN A 55 0.65 4.05 -2.60
CA ASN A 55 -0.25 3.12 -1.95
C ASN A 55 -0.77 2.09 -2.95
N ASN A 56 0.15 1.33 -3.55
CA ASN A 56 -0.18 0.10 -4.25
C ASN A 56 -0.55 -0.98 -3.22
N LYS A 57 -1.57 -0.69 -2.39
CA LYS A 57 -2.08 -1.59 -1.35
C LYS A 57 -2.47 -2.94 -1.94
N SER A 58 -2.92 -2.96 -3.20
CA SER A 58 -3.17 -4.18 -3.97
C SER A 58 -1.89 -5.00 -4.15
N GLU A 59 -0.79 -4.40 -4.60
CA GLU A 59 0.47 -5.12 -4.81
C GLU A 59 1.11 -5.56 -3.49
N ILE A 60 1.13 -4.68 -2.48
CA ILE A 60 1.58 -5.05 -1.12
C ILE A 60 0.74 -6.19 -0.56
N SER A 61 -0.58 -6.16 -0.76
CA SER A 61 -1.47 -7.24 -0.36
C SER A 61 -1.19 -8.53 -1.10
N ASN A 62 -0.84 -8.46 -2.39
CA ASN A 62 -0.56 -9.63 -3.22
C ASN A 62 0.73 -10.33 -2.80
N ILE A 63 1.85 -9.59 -2.68
CA ILE A 63 3.12 -10.18 -2.24
C ILE A 63 3.01 -10.73 -0.82
N ARG A 64 2.35 -10.01 0.09
CA ARG A 64 2.09 -10.48 1.45
C ARG A 64 1.30 -11.79 1.44
N LYS A 65 0.22 -11.87 0.66
CA LYS A 65 -0.61 -13.07 0.58
C LYS A 65 0.20 -14.28 0.09
N LYS A 66 0.97 -14.10 -0.98
CA LYS A 66 1.81 -15.15 -1.56
C LYS A 66 2.87 -15.64 -0.56
N LEU A 67 3.57 -14.73 0.11
CA LEU A 67 4.58 -15.07 1.11
C LEU A 67 3.98 -15.81 2.31
N ILE A 68 2.81 -15.39 2.79
CA ILE A 68 2.11 -16.06 3.89
C ILE A 68 1.67 -17.48 3.50
N GLU A 69 1.10 -17.63 2.31
CA GLU A 69 0.65 -18.93 1.78
C GLU A 69 1.83 -19.90 1.66
N ARG A 70 2.93 -19.46 1.02
CA ARG A 70 4.15 -20.25 0.91
C ARG A 70 4.79 -20.55 2.27
N ALA A 71 4.79 -19.58 3.19
CA ALA A 71 5.31 -19.80 4.53
C ALA A 71 4.59 -20.94 5.26
N VAL A 72 3.27 -21.04 5.13
CA VAL A 72 2.49 -22.10 5.78
C VAL A 72 2.71 -23.45 5.09
N ASN A 73 2.72 -23.48 3.76
CA ASN A 73 2.73 -24.73 3.00
C ASN A 73 4.13 -25.33 2.77
N GLU A 74 5.19 -24.53 2.88
CA GLU A 74 6.57 -24.99 2.64
C GLU A 74 7.35 -25.12 3.94
N THR A 75 8.22 -26.14 4.02
CA THR A 75 9.16 -26.35 5.13
C THR A 75 10.47 -25.55 4.96
N THR A 76 10.71 -25.00 3.76
CA THR A 76 11.89 -24.21 3.43
C THR A 76 12.07 -23.02 4.38
N LEU A 77 13.30 -22.56 4.60
CA LEU A 77 13.55 -21.37 5.44
C LEU A 77 12.82 -20.15 4.89
N LEU A 78 12.18 -19.37 5.77
CA LEU A 78 11.43 -18.16 5.40
C LEU A 78 12.25 -17.18 4.56
N ARG A 79 13.54 -17.07 4.87
CA ARG A 79 14.45 -16.19 4.13
C ARG A 79 14.60 -16.62 2.67
N ILE A 80 14.71 -17.92 2.41
CA ILE A 80 14.82 -18.47 1.05
C ILE A 80 13.52 -18.24 0.28
N ILE A 81 12.36 -18.46 0.91
CA ILE A 81 11.05 -18.18 0.30
C ILE A 81 10.98 -16.71 -0.12
N TYR A 82 11.37 -15.79 0.76
CA TYR A 82 11.39 -14.36 0.47
C TYR A 82 12.36 -14.00 -0.64
N ASP A 83 13.60 -14.50 -0.59
CA ASP A 83 14.62 -14.17 -1.60
C ASP A 83 14.20 -14.66 -2.99
N GLN A 84 13.55 -15.83 -3.10
CA GLN A 84 12.97 -16.31 -4.36
C GLN A 84 11.85 -15.40 -4.88
N GLU A 85 10.95 -14.94 -4.01
CA GLU A 85 9.90 -14.00 -4.38
C GLU A 85 10.48 -12.63 -4.75
N ALA A 86 11.53 -12.17 -4.07
CA ALA A 86 12.19 -10.91 -4.36
C ALA A 86 12.95 -10.93 -5.70
N ILE A 87 13.47 -12.09 -6.11
CA ILE A 87 14.03 -12.28 -7.45
C ILE A 87 12.92 -12.25 -8.50
N SER A 88 11.77 -12.86 -8.23
CA SER A 88 10.64 -12.90 -9.17
C SER A 88 9.91 -11.56 -9.30
N ASP A 89 9.80 -10.79 -8.21
CA ASP A 89 9.12 -9.50 -8.13
C ASP A 89 9.95 -8.50 -7.29
N PRO A 90 10.97 -7.86 -7.90
CA PRO A 90 11.80 -6.87 -7.22
C PRO A 90 11.02 -5.64 -6.74
N ASN A 91 9.94 -5.27 -7.44
CA ASN A 91 9.09 -4.14 -7.07
C ASN A 91 8.28 -4.46 -5.81
N GLY A 92 7.68 -5.65 -5.75
CA GLY A 92 7.00 -6.14 -4.56
C GLY A 92 7.95 -6.22 -3.36
N ALA A 93 9.17 -6.68 -3.54
CA ALA A 93 10.19 -6.73 -2.47
C ALA A 93 10.62 -5.34 -1.97
N THR A 94 10.62 -4.33 -2.85
CA THR A 94 10.87 -2.94 -2.46
C THR A 94 9.72 -2.41 -1.59
N MET A 95 8.48 -2.75 -1.95
CA MET A 95 7.28 -2.31 -1.25
C MET A 95 6.99 -3.09 0.05
N TYR A 96 7.44 -4.35 0.13
CA TYR A 96 7.20 -5.24 1.26
C TYR A 96 8.51 -5.92 1.70
N PRO A 97 9.41 -5.17 2.36
CA PRO A 97 10.79 -5.61 2.62
C PRO A 97 10.85 -6.73 3.66
N TRP A 98 11.98 -7.46 3.65
CA TRP A 98 12.23 -8.63 4.51
C TRP A 98 11.82 -8.45 5.98
N PRO A 99 12.18 -7.36 6.70
CA PRO A 99 11.81 -7.22 8.10
C PRO A 99 10.28 -7.23 8.33
N THR A 100 9.51 -6.68 7.39
CA THR A 100 8.04 -6.68 7.44
C THR A 100 7.46 -8.04 7.05
N ALA A 101 8.02 -8.66 6.01
CA ALA A 101 7.62 -9.97 5.54
C ALA A 101 7.85 -11.07 6.57
N GLU A 102 9.05 -11.11 7.16
CA GLU A 102 9.49 -12.11 8.12
C GLU A 102 8.52 -12.24 9.31
N VAL A 103 8.10 -11.12 9.88
CA VAL A 103 7.14 -11.09 10.99
C VAL A 103 5.82 -11.74 10.59
N SER A 104 5.31 -11.40 9.40
CA SER A 104 4.03 -11.90 8.91
C SER A 104 4.09 -13.40 8.58
N MET A 105 5.17 -13.85 7.94
CA MET A 105 5.41 -15.25 7.60
C MET A 105 5.60 -16.13 8.85
N ARG A 106 6.38 -15.65 9.83
CA ARG A 106 6.59 -16.35 11.11
C ARG A 106 5.28 -16.48 11.90
N LEU A 107 4.48 -15.41 11.93
CA LEU A 107 3.18 -15.42 12.58
C LEU A 107 2.24 -16.43 11.91
N ALA A 108 2.22 -16.47 10.58
CA ALA A 108 1.39 -17.42 9.83
C ALA A 108 1.73 -18.88 10.16
N ARG A 109 3.02 -19.26 10.12
CA ARG A 109 3.49 -20.59 10.53
C ARG A 109 3.07 -20.94 11.96
N ARG A 110 3.24 -20.00 12.89
CA ARG A 110 2.87 -20.23 14.30
C ARG A 110 1.37 -20.50 14.44
N ILE A 111 0.53 -19.70 13.77
CA ILE A 111 -0.92 -19.85 13.82
C ILE A 111 -1.33 -21.20 13.23
N ASP A 112 -0.72 -21.61 12.12
CA ASP A 112 -1.02 -22.88 11.47
C ASP A 112 -0.67 -24.08 12.35
N ASN A 113 0.53 -24.10 12.94
CA ASN A 113 0.93 -25.14 13.89
C ASN A 113 -0.05 -25.25 15.07
N ILE A 114 -0.47 -24.11 15.64
CA ILE A 114 -1.48 -24.10 16.73
C ILE A 114 -2.82 -24.67 16.28
N ARG A 115 -3.21 -24.50 15.00
CA ARG A 115 -4.45 -25.07 14.48
C ARG A 115 -4.35 -26.59 14.32
N MET A 116 -3.21 -27.09 13.84
CA MET A 116 -2.95 -28.51 13.69
C MET A 116 -2.90 -29.23 15.05
N ASP A 117 -2.38 -28.59 16.09
CA ASP A 117 -2.32 -29.17 17.45
C ASP A 117 -3.71 -29.28 18.14
N ARG A 118 -4.75 -28.67 17.57
CA ARG A 118 -6.12 -28.63 18.13
C ARG A 118 -7.11 -29.55 17.40
N THR A 119 -6.67 -30.24 16.35
CA THR A 119 -7.47 -31.15 15.51
C THR A 119 -7.02 -32.58 15.70
#